data_AF-A0A0B6YAA8-F1
#
_entry.id   AF-A0A0B6YAA8-F1
#
_cell.length_a   1.000
_cell.length_b   1.000
_cell.length_c   1.000
_cell.angle_alpha   90.00
_cell.angle_beta   90.00
_cell.angle_gamma   90.00
#
_symmetry.space_group_name_H-M   'P 1'
#
loop_
_entity.id
_entity.type
_entity.pdbx_description
1 polymer ?
#
loop_
_entity_poly.entity_id
_entity_poly.type
_entity_poly.pdbx_seq_one_letter_code
_entity_poly.pdbx_strand_id
1 'polypeptide(L)'
;QIFLGYTVIMGFVSFAVVYRYGPIDNQRTLNLVKWILQLLGIVMMYQGTQIAEVSVAIIAVAVITYLFPASLLVWFKKFRNRWFRSKIRLLTEEEYYTEGEVETKKALEELRNFCHSPGCDAWKTISRLSSPNKFASFIEGSFHLTDIELEDHCALHSSNINDDSESDIDMSQTDCES
;
A
#
# COMPACT_ATOMS: atom_id res chain seq x y z
N GLN A 1 49.83 9.21 20.72
CA GLN A 1 48.60 8.39 20.64
C GLN A 1 48.27 7.67 21.95
N ILE A 2 49.24 7.03 22.63
CA ILE A 2 49.01 6.30 23.90
C ILE A 2 48.46 7.21 25.02
N PHE A 3 48.99 8.43 25.17
CA PHE A 3 48.52 9.39 26.18
C PHE A 3 47.04 9.81 26.00
N LEU A 4 46.61 10.02 24.76
CA LEU A 4 45.21 10.36 24.45
C LEU A 4 44.27 9.19 24.78
N GLY A 5 44.66 7.96 24.43
CA GLY A 5 43.91 6.76 24.79
C GLY A 5 43.80 6.59 26.31
N TYR A 6 44.89 6.82 27.04
CA TYR A 6 44.90 6.74 28.51
C TYR A 6 43.96 7.78 29.16
N THR A 7 43.97 9.02 28.68
CA THR A 7 43.09 10.08 29.18
C THR A 7 41.62 9.77 28.93
N VAL A 8 41.28 9.21 27.75
CA VAL A 8 39.88 8.82 27.43
C VAL A 8 39.43 7.64 28.28
N ILE A 9 40.26 6.62 28.45
CA ILE A 9 39.94 5.44 29.26
C ILE A 9 39.77 5.85 30.73
N MET A 10 40.67 6.68 31.27
CA MET A 10 40.56 7.17 32.66
C MET A 10 39.35 8.08 32.87
N GLY A 11 38.98 8.89 31.87
CA GLY A 11 37.75 9.69 31.88
C GLY A 11 36.51 8.80 31.89
N PHE A 12 36.50 7.73 31.08
CA PHE A 12 35.39 6.78 31.02
C PHE A 12 35.27 5.95 32.30
N VAL A 13 36.38 5.51 32.88
CA VAL A 13 36.43 4.78 34.15
C VAL A 13 35.96 5.68 35.30
N SER A 14 36.42 6.92 35.37
CA SER A 14 35.95 7.88 36.39
C SER A 14 34.46 8.17 36.25
N PHE A 15 33.97 8.34 35.02
CA PHE A 15 32.55 8.54 34.73
C PHE A 15 31.70 7.31 35.10
N ALA A 16 32.17 6.11 34.77
CA ALA A 16 31.52 4.84 35.09
C ALA A 16 31.48 4.60 36.60
N VAL A 17 32.56 4.93 37.32
CA VAL A 17 32.63 4.87 38.78
C VAL A 17 31.62 5.85 39.40
N VAL A 18 31.60 7.12 38.97
CA VAL A 18 30.62 8.11 39.45
C VAL A 18 29.18 7.69 39.14
N TYR A 19 28.92 7.06 38.00
CA TYR A 19 27.62 6.51 37.63
C TYR A 19 27.21 5.28 38.46
N ARG A 20 28.19 4.46 38.89
CA ARG A 20 27.96 3.25 39.69
C ARG A 20 27.72 3.57 41.17
N TYR A 21 28.37 4.60 41.71
CA TYR A 21 28.27 4.99 43.13
C TYR A 21 27.10 5.94 43.45
N GLY A 22 26.42 6.49 42.45
CA GLY A 22 25.19 7.24 42.64
C GLY A 22 24.09 6.79 41.66
N PRO A 23 23.01 6.14 42.10
CA PRO A 23 21.84 5.92 41.27
C PRO A 23 21.10 7.25 41.14
N ILE A 24 21.46 8.02 40.12
CA ILE A 24 20.92 9.35 39.90
C ILE A 24 19.56 9.21 39.19
N ASP A 25 18.51 9.07 39.99
CA ASP A 25 17.10 9.03 39.58
C ASP A 25 16.59 10.44 39.19
N ASN A 26 17.30 11.08 38.26
CA ASN A 26 16.97 12.41 37.75
C ASN A 26 16.98 12.38 36.23
N GLN A 27 15.87 12.77 35.58
CA GLN A 27 15.82 12.82 34.11
C GLN A 27 16.92 13.71 33.49
N ARG A 28 17.40 14.71 34.23
CA ARG A 28 18.48 15.61 33.79
C ARG A 28 19.81 14.88 33.64
N THR A 29 20.16 13.98 34.56
CA THR A 29 21.41 13.22 34.47
C THR A 29 21.35 12.18 33.38
N LEU A 30 20.21 11.54 33.17
CA LEU A 30 20.01 10.63 32.01
C LEU A 30 20.19 11.36 30.68
N ASN A 31 19.65 12.58 30.56
CA ASN A 31 19.86 13.37 29.36
C ASN A 31 21.34 13.78 29.21
N LEU A 32 22.00 14.24 30.27
CA LEU A 32 23.43 14.58 30.22
C LEU A 32 24.31 13.38 29.84
N VAL A 33 24.04 12.19 30.40
CA VAL A 33 24.75 10.96 30.06
C VAL A 33 24.57 10.64 28.57
N LYS A 34 23.36 10.77 28.02
CA LYS A 34 23.11 10.61 26.58
C LYS A 34 23.92 11.62 25.76
N TRP A 35 23.92 12.89 26.15
CA TRP A 35 24.69 13.95 25.47
C TRP A 35 26.20 13.66 25.50
N ILE A 36 26.73 13.24 26.65
CA ILE A 36 28.15 12.91 26.80
C ILE A 36 28.51 11.67 25.98
N LEU A 37 27.66 10.64 25.98
CA LEU A 37 27.90 9.41 25.21
C LEU A 37 27.86 9.68 23.70
N GLN A 38 26.94 10.54 23.25
CA GLN A 38 26.85 10.95 21.86
C GLN A 38 28.03 11.82 21.42
N LEU A 39 28.48 12.75 22.27
CA LEU A 39 29.70 13.54 22.03
C LEU A 39 30.94 12.64 22.01
N LEU A 40 31.03 11.68 22.92
CA LEU A 40 32.13 10.71 22.97
C LEU A 40 32.20 9.87 21.69
N GLY A 41 31.05 9.44 21.16
CA GLY A 41 30.98 8.75 19.87
C GLY A 41 31.51 9.59 18.71
N ILE A 42 31.14 10.87 18.66
CA ILE A 42 31.63 11.81 17.63
C ILE A 42 33.15 12.00 17.73
N VAL A 43 33.67 12.16 18.95
CA VAL A 43 35.10 12.32 19.19
C VAL A 43 35.88 11.04 18.83
N MET A 44 35.37 9.86 19.20
CA MET A 44 36.00 8.59 18.82
C MET A 44 36.00 8.40 17.30
N MET A 45 34.91 8.76 16.63
CA MET A 45 34.81 8.67 15.17
C MET A 45 35.77 9.65 14.47
N TYR A 46 35.94 10.86 15.02
CA TYR A 46 36.91 11.84 14.55
C TYR A 46 38.36 11.33 14.73
N GLN A 47 38.68 10.75 15.88
CA GLN A 47 40.04 10.26 16.17
C GLN A 47 40.38 8.95 15.44
N GLY A 48 39.36 8.15 15.06
CA GLY A 48 39.53 6.93 14.26
C GLY A 48 39.64 7.18 12.75
N THR A 49 39.43 8.43 12.30
CA THR A 49 39.37 8.76 10.88
C THR A 49 40.67 9.44 10.44
N GLN A 50 41.41 8.80 9.53
CA GLN A 50 42.62 9.35 8.92
C GLN A 50 42.29 10.33 7.75
N ILE A 51 41.02 10.41 7.31
CA ILE A 51 40.55 11.18 6.15
C ILE A 51 39.52 12.23 6.58
N ALA A 52 39.89 13.50 6.56
CA ALA A 52 39.09 14.62 7.07
C ALA A 52 37.66 14.71 6.50
N GLU A 53 37.45 14.28 5.25
CA GLU A 53 36.15 14.35 4.55
C GLU A 53 35.04 13.54 5.22
N VAL A 54 35.37 12.36 5.76
CA VAL A 54 34.38 11.48 6.40
C VAL A 54 33.87 12.13 7.69
N SER A 55 34.76 12.76 8.46
CA SER A 55 34.40 13.44 9.71
C SER A 55 33.44 14.62 9.50
N VAL A 56 33.65 15.39 8.42
CA VAL A 56 32.77 16.51 8.05
C VAL A 56 31.38 15.98 7.64
N ALA A 57 31.33 14.88 6.89
CA ALA A 57 30.06 14.27 6.49
C ALA A 57 29.23 13.81 7.70
N ILE A 58 29.87 13.21 8.71
CA ILE A 58 29.19 12.74 9.91
C ILE A 58 28.68 13.91 10.77
N ILE A 59 29.49 14.96 10.93
CA ILE A 59 29.07 16.18 11.65
C ILE A 59 27.90 16.83 10.93
N ALA A 60 27.93 16.92 9.59
CA ALA A 60 26.83 17.44 8.80
C ALA A 60 25.55 16.61 8.98
N VAL A 61 25.64 15.28 8.92
CA VAL A 61 24.48 14.38 9.15
C VAL A 61 23.92 14.54 10.56
N ALA A 62 24.77 14.67 11.58
CA ALA A 62 24.35 14.90 12.96
C ALA A 62 23.64 16.26 13.12
N VAL A 63 24.15 17.31 12.49
CA VAL A 63 23.51 18.64 12.49
C VAL A 63 22.17 18.61 11.75
N ILE A 64 22.10 17.94 10.60
CA ILE A 64 20.88 17.80 9.80
C ILE A 64 19.80 17.04 10.57
N THR A 65 20.17 15.95 11.26
CA THR A 65 19.24 15.17 12.08
C THR A 65 18.76 15.94 13.32
N TYR A 66 19.61 16.81 13.89
CA TYR A 66 19.25 17.66 15.03
C TYR A 66 18.38 18.87 14.64
N LEU A 67 18.63 19.50 13.48
CA LEU A 67 17.86 20.66 13.02
C LEU A 67 16.46 20.29 12.52
N PHE A 68 16.27 19.07 12.00
CA PHE A 68 15.01 18.65 11.39
C PHE A 68 14.60 17.22 11.77
N PRO A 69 14.34 16.93 13.06
CA PRO A 69 14.12 15.56 13.52
C PRO A 69 12.81 14.93 13.00
N ALA A 70 11.77 15.73 12.73
CA ALA A 70 10.48 15.22 12.28
C ALA A 70 10.19 15.48 10.80
N SER A 71 10.41 16.71 10.32
CA SER A 71 10.02 17.08 8.95
C SER A 71 10.87 16.37 7.90
N LEU A 72 12.15 16.08 8.19
CA LEU A 72 13.02 15.38 7.25
C LEU A 72 12.65 13.90 7.14
N LEU A 73 12.29 13.24 8.25
CA LEU A 73 11.78 11.87 8.22
C LEU A 73 10.46 11.75 7.44
N VAL A 74 9.53 12.69 7.67
CA VAL A 74 8.25 12.74 6.93
C VAL A 74 8.50 13.03 5.45
N TRP A 75 9.37 13.98 5.12
CA TRP A 75 9.75 14.31 3.75
C TRP A 75 10.45 13.13 3.06
N PHE A 76 11.38 12.45 3.74
CA PHE A 76 12.08 11.28 3.21
C PHE A 76 11.14 10.09 3.00
N LYS A 77 10.19 9.86 3.92
CA LYS A 77 9.13 8.85 3.74
C LYS A 77 8.25 9.18 2.53
N LYS A 78 7.86 10.45 2.36
CA LYS A 78 7.07 10.92 1.21
C LYS A 78 7.86 10.84 -0.10
N PHE A 79 9.15 11.15 -0.05
CA PHE A 79 10.06 11.07 -1.19
C PHE A 79 10.27 9.62 -1.62
N ARG A 80 10.56 8.72 -0.66
CA ARG A 80 10.63 7.28 -0.89
C ARG A 80 9.33 6.73 -1.44
N ASN A 81 8.18 7.08 -0.87
CA ASN A 81 6.89 6.62 -1.40
C ASN A 81 6.56 7.21 -2.78
N ARG A 82 7.11 8.37 -3.16
CA ARG A 82 6.99 8.91 -4.53
C ARG A 82 7.90 8.18 -5.51
N TRP A 83 9.13 7.91 -5.09
CA TRP A 83 10.14 7.24 -5.91
C TRP A 83 9.85 5.75 -6.09
N PHE A 84 9.27 5.12 -5.07
CA PHE A 84 8.79 3.75 -5.04
C PHE A 84 7.25 3.70 -5.10
N ARG A 85 6.61 4.56 -5.91
CA ARG A 85 5.21 4.29 -6.27
C ARG A 85 5.22 3.03 -7.13
N SER A 86 4.53 1.98 -6.68
CA SER A 86 4.20 0.86 -7.55
C SER A 86 3.58 1.44 -8.82
N LYS A 87 4.14 1.09 -9.98
CA LYS A 87 3.53 1.47 -11.25
C LYS A 87 2.11 0.90 -11.22
N ILE A 88 1.12 1.77 -11.38
CA ILE A 88 -0.27 1.35 -11.58
C ILE A 88 -0.25 0.58 -12.91
N ARG A 89 -0.28 -0.74 -12.83
CA ARG A 89 -0.44 -1.61 -13.99
C ARG A 89 -1.91 -1.47 -14.38
N LEU A 90 -2.17 -0.96 -15.58
CA LEU A 90 -3.52 -1.03 -16.15
C LEU A 90 -3.84 -2.52 -16.29
N LEU A 91 -5.03 -2.88 -15.81
CA LEU A 91 -5.56 -4.24 -15.89
C LEU A 91 -5.53 -4.65 -17.37
N THR A 92 -5.02 -5.84 -17.68
CA THR A 92 -5.10 -6.32 -19.06
C THR A 92 -6.57 -6.52 -19.42
N GLU A 93 -6.92 -6.43 -20.70
CA GLU A 93 -8.31 -6.56 -21.16
C GLU A 93 -8.96 -7.86 -20.64
N GLU A 94 -8.23 -8.97 -20.70
CA GLU A 94 -8.62 -10.28 -20.11
C GLU A 94 -8.94 -10.20 -18.60
N GLU A 95 -8.10 -9.50 -17.83
CA GLU A 95 -8.23 -9.36 -16.37
C GLU A 95 -9.44 -8.47 -16.06
N TYR A 96 -9.74 -7.48 -16.91
CA TYR A 96 -10.91 -6.62 -16.78
C TYR A 96 -12.22 -7.37 -17.01
N TYR A 97 -12.30 -8.21 -18.04
CA TYR A 97 -13.51 -8.99 -18.29
C TYR A 97 -13.78 -9.98 -17.16
N THR A 98 -12.75 -10.70 -16.71
CA THR A 98 -12.90 -11.68 -15.62
C THR A 98 -13.28 -11.05 -14.29
N GLU A 99 -12.65 -9.93 -13.90
CA GLU A 99 -13.08 -9.18 -12.70
C GLU A 99 -14.49 -8.62 -12.85
N GLY A 100 -14.83 -8.12 -14.04
CA GLY A 100 -16.16 -7.61 -14.36
C GLY A 100 -17.24 -8.67 -14.18
N GLU A 101 -17.03 -9.89 -14.68
CA GLU A 101 -17.98 -10.99 -14.53
C GLU A 101 -18.16 -11.40 -13.07
N VAL A 102 -17.06 -11.51 -12.31
CA VAL A 102 -17.09 -11.93 -10.90
C VAL A 102 -17.80 -10.89 -10.04
N GLU A 103 -17.45 -9.61 -10.16
CA GLU A 103 -18.09 -8.54 -9.40
C GLU A 103 -19.55 -8.33 -9.83
N THR A 104 -19.88 -8.49 -11.12
CA THR A 104 -21.27 -8.43 -11.60
C THR A 104 -22.12 -9.54 -11.01
N LYS A 105 -21.65 -10.80 -11.02
CA LYS A 105 -22.36 -11.94 -10.41
C LYS A 105 -22.59 -11.71 -8.92
N LYS A 106 -21.55 -11.26 -8.21
CA LYS A 106 -21.62 -10.96 -6.77
C LYS A 106 -22.61 -9.84 -6.46
N ALA A 107 -22.59 -8.74 -7.22
CA ALA A 107 -23.51 -7.63 -7.04
C ALA A 107 -24.97 -8.02 -7.32
N LEU A 108 -25.21 -8.88 -8.33
CA LEU A 108 -26.54 -9.41 -8.63
C LEU A 108 -27.06 -10.32 -7.50
N GLU A 109 -26.19 -11.15 -6.91
CA GLU A 109 -26.55 -12.00 -5.77
C GLU A 109 -26.85 -11.15 -4.51
N GLU A 110 -26.02 -10.15 -4.23
CA GLU A 110 -26.25 -9.20 -3.14
C GLU A 110 -27.56 -8.43 -3.33
N LEU A 111 -27.87 -8.01 -4.56
CA LEU A 111 -29.15 -7.38 -4.89
C LEU A 111 -30.34 -8.30 -4.62
N ARG A 112 -30.25 -9.58 -5.03
CA ARG A 112 -31.30 -10.57 -4.76
C ARG A 112 -31.51 -10.75 -3.26
N ASN A 113 -30.43 -10.94 -2.51
CA ASN A 113 -30.48 -11.08 -1.05
C ASN A 113 -31.05 -9.83 -0.36
N PHE A 114 -30.70 -8.63 -0.84
CA PHE A 114 -31.26 -7.38 -0.36
C PHE A 114 -32.76 -7.30 -0.58
N CYS A 115 -33.26 -7.69 -1.77
CA CYS A 115 -34.69 -7.72 -2.06
C CYS A 115 -35.48 -8.76 -1.23
N HIS A 116 -34.84 -9.84 -0.75
CA HIS A 116 -35.44 -10.79 0.19
C HIS A 116 -35.44 -10.31 1.65
N SER A 117 -34.68 -9.26 1.97
CA SER A 117 -34.57 -8.71 3.32
C SER A 117 -35.73 -7.75 3.66
N PRO A 118 -36.24 -7.74 4.90
CA PRO A 118 -37.31 -6.83 5.33
C PRO A 118 -36.95 -5.34 5.30
N GLY A 119 -35.68 -4.99 5.01
CA GLY A 119 -35.21 -3.61 4.86
C GLY A 119 -35.32 -3.03 3.45
N CYS A 120 -35.81 -3.80 2.47
CA CYS A 120 -35.96 -3.35 1.08
C CYS A 120 -37.39 -2.92 0.76
N ASP A 121 -37.57 -1.68 0.30
CA ASP A 121 -38.81 -1.20 -0.33
C ASP A 121 -38.93 -1.75 -1.76
N ALA A 122 -39.00 -3.07 -1.93
CA ALA A 122 -38.97 -3.74 -3.24
C ALA A 122 -40.01 -3.17 -4.21
N TRP A 123 -41.23 -2.89 -3.74
CA TRP A 123 -42.32 -2.32 -4.54
C TRP A 123 -42.02 -0.91 -5.09
N LYS A 124 -41.28 -0.09 -4.34
CA LYS A 124 -40.86 1.26 -4.76
C LYS A 124 -39.76 1.20 -5.82
N THR A 125 -38.89 0.20 -5.74
CA THR A 125 -37.88 -0.07 -6.76
C THR A 125 -38.56 -0.59 -8.02
N ILE A 126 -39.38 -1.64 -7.91
CA ILE A 126 -40.12 -2.26 -9.02
C ILE A 126 -40.94 -1.24 -9.81
N SER A 127 -41.61 -0.28 -9.13
CA SER A 127 -42.42 0.74 -9.81
C SER A 127 -41.62 1.72 -10.67
N ARG A 128 -40.29 1.76 -10.53
CA ARG A 128 -39.40 2.65 -11.31
C ARG A 128 -38.71 1.94 -12.46
N LEU A 129 -38.83 0.63 -12.56
CA LEU A 129 -38.23 -0.16 -13.64
C LEU A 129 -39.14 -0.19 -14.88
N SER A 130 -38.52 -0.31 -16.06
CA SER A 130 -39.23 -0.46 -17.34
C SER A 130 -39.97 -1.81 -17.44
N SER A 131 -39.39 -2.87 -16.88
CA SER A 131 -39.88 -4.25 -16.98
C SER A 131 -40.02 -4.92 -15.60
N PRO A 132 -41.07 -4.57 -14.82
CA PRO A 132 -41.22 -5.07 -13.45
C PRO A 132 -41.34 -6.60 -13.36
N ASN A 133 -41.98 -7.24 -14.35
CA ASN A 133 -42.15 -8.69 -14.37
C ASN A 133 -40.83 -9.44 -14.56
N LYS A 134 -39.91 -8.93 -15.40
CA LYS A 134 -38.57 -9.52 -15.61
C LYS A 134 -37.72 -9.45 -14.33
N PHE A 135 -37.85 -8.34 -13.60
CA PHE A 135 -37.12 -8.16 -12.35
C PHE A 135 -37.68 -9.04 -11.22
N ALA A 136 -38.99 -9.25 -11.17
CA ALA A 136 -39.61 -10.16 -10.21
C ALA A 136 -39.14 -11.61 -10.43
N SER A 137 -39.13 -12.10 -11.67
CA SER A 137 -38.61 -13.44 -11.99
C SER A 137 -37.12 -13.57 -11.65
N PHE A 138 -36.32 -12.52 -11.85
CA PHE A 138 -34.91 -12.48 -11.45
C PHE A 138 -34.73 -12.67 -9.94
N ILE A 139 -35.52 -11.98 -9.10
CA ILE A 139 -35.46 -12.14 -7.64
C ILE A 139 -35.84 -13.56 -7.21
N GLU A 140 -36.81 -14.17 -7.91
CA GLU A 140 -37.25 -15.55 -7.67
C GLU A 140 -36.15 -16.57 -8.03
N GLY A 141 -35.25 -16.23 -8.95
CA GLY A 141 -34.07 -17.01 -9.28
C GLY A 141 -33.88 -17.30 -10.76
N SER A 142 -34.65 -16.66 -11.65
CA SER A 142 -34.42 -16.74 -13.08
C SER A 142 -33.13 -16.00 -13.47
N PHE A 143 -32.59 -16.32 -14.64
CA PHE A 143 -31.48 -15.58 -15.22
C PHE A 143 -31.88 -14.11 -15.46
N HIS A 144 -30.89 -13.21 -15.37
CA HIS A 144 -31.10 -11.76 -15.45
C HIS A 144 -31.22 -11.23 -16.88
N LEU A 145 -30.89 -12.05 -17.88
CA LEU A 145 -31.05 -11.78 -19.30
C LEU A 145 -32.10 -12.70 -19.90
N THR A 146 -32.77 -12.22 -20.94
CA THR A 146 -33.70 -13.02 -21.74
C THR A 146 -32.91 -13.74 -22.84
N ASP A 147 -33.34 -14.94 -23.27
CA ASP A 147 -32.68 -15.68 -24.35
C ASP A 147 -32.52 -14.85 -25.63
N ILE A 148 -33.53 -14.03 -25.94
CA ILE A 148 -33.53 -13.10 -27.08
C ILE A 148 -32.44 -12.02 -26.93
N GLU A 149 -32.27 -11.48 -25.72
CA GLU A 149 -31.25 -10.44 -25.46
C GLU A 149 -29.84 -11.02 -25.57
N LEU A 150 -29.67 -12.29 -25.18
CA LEU A 150 -28.42 -13.03 -25.32
C LEU A 150 -28.13 -13.34 -26.79
N GLU A 151 -29.13 -13.81 -27.55
CA GLU A 151 -29.00 -14.09 -28.98
C GLU A 151 -28.66 -12.82 -29.77
N ASP A 152 -29.34 -11.70 -29.49
CA ASP A 152 -29.04 -10.40 -30.11
C ASP A 152 -27.61 -9.93 -29.80
N HIS A 153 -27.14 -10.10 -28.56
CA HIS A 153 -25.77 -9.75 -28.18
C HIS A 153 -24.74 -10.63 -28.91
N CYS A 154 -24.98 -11.94 -28.99
CA CYS A 154 -24.11 -12.88 -29.72
C CYS A 154 -24.10 -12.59 -31.22
N ALA A 155 -25.26 -12.28 -31.82
CA ALA A 155 -25.38 -11.92 -33.23
C ALA A 155 -24.61 -10.62 -33.53
N LEU A 156 -24.73 -9.58 -32.69
CA LEU A 156 -23.97 -8.34 -32.83
C LEU A 156 -22.46 -8.52 -32.63
N HIS A 157 -22.07 -9.35 -31.66
CA HIS A 157 -20.67 -9.63 -31.41
C HIS A 157 -20.03 -10.37 -32.59
N SER A 158 -20.73 -11.38 -33.13
CA SER A 158 -20.28 -12.11 -34.33
C SER A 158 -20.26 -11.23 -35.59
N SER A 159 -21.22 -10.30 -35.77
CA SER A 159 -21.18 -9.37 -36.90
C SER A 159 -20.00 -8.40 -36.82
N ASN A 160 -19.68 -7.89 -35.62
CA ASN A 160 -18.52 -7.00 -35.43
C ASN A 160 -17.19 -7.73 -35.70
N ILE A 161 -17.09 -9.02 -35.34
CA ILE A 161 -15.89 -9.83 -35.64
C ILE A 161 -15.74 -10.09 -37.15
N ASN A 162 -16.87 -10.29 -37.86
CA ASN A 162 -16.87 -10.54 -39.30
C ASN A 162 -16.46 -9.30 -40.13
N ASP A 163 -16.66 -8.08 -39.61
CA ASP A 163 -16.22 -6.85 -40.29
C ASP A 163 -14.72 -6.54 -40.08
N ASP A 164 -14.07 -7.12 -39.06
CA ASP A 164 -12.69 -6.78 -38.65
C ASP A 164 -11.63 -7.87 -38.94
N SER A 165 -11.96 -9.02 -39.54
CA SER A 165 -10.91 -10.03 -39.82
C SER A 165 -11.18 -10.99 -40.99
N GLU A 166 -10.60 -10.68 -42.15
CA GLU A 166 -9.86 -11.68 -42.92
C GLU A 166 -8.54 -11.97 -42.17
N SER A 167 -8.63 -12.67 -41.04
CA SER A 167 -7.47 -13.30 -40.38
C SER A 167 -7.92 -14.31 -39.31
N ASP A 168 -7.71 -15.58 -39.63
CA ASP A 168 -7.43 -16.73 -38.77
C ASP A 168 -8.22 -16.87 -37.46
N ILE A 169 -9.41 -17.47 -37.55
CA ILE A 169 -10.13 -18.02 -36.38
C ILE A 169 -9.64 -19.45 -36.12
N ASP A 170 -8.87 -19.61 -35.05
CA ASP A 170 -8.81 -20.86 -34.30
C ASP A 170 -10.12 -21.01 -33.52
N MET A 171 -10.90 -22.00 -33.93
CA MET A 171 -12.19 -22.37 -33.36
C MET A 171 -11.97 -23.02 -31.99
N SER A 172 -11.87 -22.21 -30.92
CA SER A 172 -12.06 -22.73 -29.56
C SER A 172 -13.56 -22.77 -29.24
N GLN A 173 -14.14 -23.91 -29.60
CA GLN A 173 -15.48 -24.33 -29.26
C GLN A 173 -15.55 -24.71 -27.76
N THR A 174 -16.23 -23.87 -26.96
CA THR A 174 -16.76 -24.13 -25.61
C THR A 174 -17.61 -22.88 -25.28
N ASP A 175 -18.90 -22.88 -24.99
CA ASP A 175 -19.89 -23.90 -24.66
C ASP A 175 -21.26 -23.34 -25.07
N CYS A 176 -21.94 -24.00 -26.01
CA CYS A 176 -23.37 -23.84 -26.24
C CYS A 176 -24.01 -25.21 -26.12
N GLU A 177 -24.15 -25.72 -24.89
CA GLU A 177 -25.06 -26.84 -24.64
C GLU A 177 -25.55 -26.85 -23.17
N SER A 178 -26.87 -26.65 -23.04
CA SER A 178 -27.81 -27.00 -21.96
C SER A 178 -27.58 -26.50 -20.53
#